data_AF-A0A0U2IAL0-F1
#
_entry.id   AF-A0A0U2IAL0-F1
#
_cell.length_a   1.000
_cell.length_b   1.000
_cell.length_c   1.000
_cell.angle_alpha   90.00
_cell.angle_beta   90.00
_cell.angle_gamma   90.00
#
_symmetry.space_group_name_H-M   'P 1'
#
loop_
_entity.id
_entity.type
_entity.pdbx_description
1 polymer ?
#
loop_
_entity_poly.entity_id
_entity_poly.type
_entity_poly.pdbx_seq_one_letter_code
_entity_poly.pdbx_strand_id
1 'polypeptide(L)'
;MRFIPGTTTDDRFALGHHAFGLNPHHIMMGTVWMRKTREARIPSFNAYRKHFGMKPYDNFLDMAGGDNEIASELEGLYGDVDGVEFVTGLLVEGHLDGGLVAPTLAEVTGSFIYKTMMSSPLASPLWRRPSTFGGESGLDVIKEATLENLFCQNMKKCPKISFTVPASG
;
A
#
# COMPACT_ATOMS: atom_id res chain seq x y z
N MET A 1 -5.09 -5.31 14.20
CA MET A 1 -5.70 -5.77 12.93
C MET A 1 -7.00 -6.47 13.24
N ARG A 2 -8.12 -5.94 12.76
CA ARG A 2 -9.37 -6.70 12.66
C ARG A 2 -9.30 -7.47 11.34
N PHE A 3 -9.46 -8.79 11.39
CA PHE A 3 -9.51 -9.60 10.18
C PHE A 3 -10.83 -9.34 9.46
N ILE A 4 -10.80 -9.40 8.13
CA ILE A 4 -12.01 -9.27 7.31
C ILE A 4 -13.00 -10.36 7.74
N PRO A 5 -14.30 -10.05 7.88
CA PRO A 5 -15.30 -11.07 8.19
C PRO A 5 -15.23 -12.23 7.18
N GLY A 6 -15.03 -13.46 7.67
CA GLY A 6 -14.87 -14.65 6.83
C GLY A 6 -13.43 -15.14 6.63
N THR A 7 -12.40 -14.43 7.12
CA THR A 7 -11.01 -14.93 7.05
C THR A 7 -10.80 -16.18 7.90
N THR A 8 -10.39 -17.28 7.26
CA THR A 8 -10.08 -18.56 7.91
C THR A 8 -8.85 -18.43 8.83
N THR A 9 -8.68 -19.36 9.78
CA THR A 9 -7.54 -19.31 10.71
C THR A 9 -6.19 -19.38 9.99
N ASP A 10 -6.11 -20.12 8.88
CA ASP A 10 -4.88 -20.25 8.08
C ASP A 10 -4.57 -18.96 7.31
N ASP A 11 -5.59 -18.28 6.78
CA ASP A 11 -5.42 -17.00 6.08
C ASP A 11 -5.01 -15.85 7.02
N ARG A 12 -5.30 -15.96 8.32
CA ARG A 12 -4.87 -14.98 9.33
C ARG A 12 -3.35 -14.94 9.47
N PHE A 13 -2.64 -16.04 9.19
CA PHE A 13 -1.19 -16.03 9.18
C PHE A 13 -0.65 -15.14 8.06
N ALA A 14 -1.25 -15.20 6.86
CA ALA A 14 -0.86 -14.39 5.71
C ALA A 14 -1.10 -12.89 5.92
N LEU A 15 -2.13 -12.55 6.70
CA LEU A 15 -2.44 -11.16 7.09
C LEU A 15 -1.62 -10.65 8.28
N GLY A 16 -0.88 -11.54 8.96
CA GLY A 16 -0.03 -11.21 10.09
C GLY A 16 -0.70 -11.39 11.47
N HIS A 17 0.11 -11.77 12.45
CA HIS A 17 -0.36 -11.99 13.82
C HIS A 17 -0.69 -10.67 14.53
N HIS A 18 -1.75 -10.64 15.35
CA HIS A 18 -2.18 -9.44 16.08
C HIS A 18 -1.07 -8.81 16.95
N ALA A 19 -0.18 -9.65 17.50
CA ALA A 19 0.96 -9.19 18.31
C ALA A 19 2.11 -8.59 17.48
N PHE A 20 2.13 -8.73 16.14
CA PHE A 20 3.19 -8.18 15.31
C PHE A 20 3.26 -6.65 15.44
N GLY A 21 2.11 -5.97 15.47
CA GLY A 21 2.02 -4.53 15.70
C GLY A 21 2.37 -4.11 17.13
N LEU A 22 2.32 -5.03 18.10
CA LEU A 22 2.67 -4.79 19.50
C LEU A 22 4.16 -5.03 19.80
N ASN A 23 4.95 -5.43 18.79
CA ASN A 23 6.38 -5.51 18.95
C ASN A 23 6.92 -4.11 19.30
N PRO A 24 7.68 -3.95 20.41
CA PRO A 24 8.22 -2.66 20.82
C PRO A 24 8.99 -1.92 19.73
N HIS A 25 9.66 -2.66 18.83
CA HIS A 25 10.36 -2.08 17.69
C HIS A 25 9.43 -1.39 16.70
N HIS A 26 8.26 -1.98 16.40
CA HIS A 26 7.29 -1.35 15.49
C HIS A 26 6.65 -0.11 16.11
N ILE A 27 6.32 -0.16 17.41
CA ILE A 27 5.81 1.02 18.15
C ILE A 27 6.85 2.15 18.14
N MET A 28 8.12 1.82 18.37
CA MET A 28 9.22 2.76 18.28
C MET A 28 9.33 3.36 16.86
N MET A 29 9.29 2.53 15.82
CA MET A 29 9.36 3.01 14.43
C MET A 29 8.18 3.91 14.06
N GLY A 30 6.96 3.58 14.49
CA GLY A 30 5.79 4.44 14.32
C GLY A 30 5.97 5.80 15.01
N THR A 31 6.52 5.80 16.24
CA THR A 31 6.82 7.03 16.99
C THR A 31 7.87 7.88 16.28
N VAL A 32 8.97 7.27 15.81
CA VAL A 32 10.01 7.95 15.03
C VAL A 32 9.44 8.54 13.76
N TRP A 33 8.58 7.80 13.05
CA TRP A 33 7.97 8.25 11.81
C TRP A 33 7.10 9.49 12.03
N MET A 34 6.20 9.47 13.02
CA MET A 34 5.38 10.63 13.39
C MET A 34 6.25 11.85 13.75
N ARG A 35 7.30 11.66 14.56
CA ARG A 35 8.20 12.77 14.91
C ARG A 35 8.86 13.38 13.68
N LYS A 36 9.34 12.54 12.76
CA LYS A 36 10.01 12.99 11.53
C LYS A 36 9.08 13.75 10.60
N THR A 37 7.81 13.34 10.48
CA THR A 37 6.85 14.07 9.66
C THR A 37 6.46 15.42 10.25
N ARG A 38 6.39 15.52 11.59
CA ARG A 38 6.20 16.81 12.28
C ARG A 38 7.40 17.74 12.09
N GLU A 39 8.63 17.23 12.27
CA GLU A 39 9.87 17.98 12.03
C GLU A 39 9.95 18.50 10.59
N ALA A 40 9.56 17.68 9.62
CA ALA A 40 9.51 18.05 8.21
C ALA A 40 8.30 18.92 7.84
N ARG A 41 7.41 19.23 8.79
CA ARG A 41 6.19 20.03 8.60
C ARG A 41 5.33 19.51 7.44
N ILE A 42 5.17 18.20 7.37
CA ILE A 42 4.30 17.56 6.38
C ILE A 42 2.86 18.06 6.60
N PRO A 43 2.17 18.51 5.52
CA PRO A 43 0.77 18.94 5.61
C PRO A 43 -0.17 17.87 6.16
N SER A 44 -1.36 18.29 6.59
CA SER A 44 -2.38 17.37 7.11
C SER A 44 -2.87 16.40 6.04
N PHE A 45 -3.49 15.32 6.50
CA PHE A 45 -4.05 14.29 5.64
C PHE A 45 -5.06 14.86 4.63
N ASN A 46 -5.98 15.72 5.09
CA ASN A 46 -6.93 16.40 4.20
C ASN A 46 -6.26 17.37 3.22
N ALA A 47 -5.13 17.99 3.57
CA ALA A 47 -4.37 18.80 2.63
C ALA A 47 -3.80 17.95 1.48
N TYR A 48 -3.33 16.73 1.77
CA TYR A 48 -2.92 15.77 0.74
C TYR A 48 -4.10 15.31 -0.12
N ARG A 49 -5.24 14.96 0.50
CA ARG A 49 -6.45 14.60 -0.27
C ARG A 49 -6.83 15.69 -1.26
N LYS A 50 -6.87 16.95 -0.81
CA LYS A 50 -7.11 18.12 -1.68
C LYS A 50 -6.08 18.23 -2.80
N HIS A 51 -4.79 18.03 -2.51
CA HIS A 51 -3.72 18.07 -3.52
C HIS A 51 -3.90 17.02 -4.62
N PHE A 52 -4.36 15.83 -4.25
CA PHE A 52 -4.65 14.72 -5.17
C PHE A 52 -6.05 14.79 -5.80
N GLY A 53 -6.79 15.89 -5.63
CA GLY A 53 -8.14 16.06 -6.21
C GLY A 53 -9.22 15.23 -5.53
N MET A 54 -8.94 14.65 -4.37
CA MET A 54 -9.88 13.87 -3.58
C MET A 54 -10.72 14.78 -2.68
N LYS A 55 -11.96 14.36 -2.39
CA LYS A 55 -12.79 15.07 -1.41
C LYS A 55 -12.16 14.93 0.00
N PRO A 56 -11.87 16.02 0.72
CA PRO A 56 -11.44 15.93 2.12
C PRO A 56 -12.53 15.27 2.98
N TYR A 57 -12.14 14.64 4.08
CA TYR A 57 -13.10 14.11 5.04
C TYR A 57 -13.67 15.24 5.89
N ASP A 58 -14.99 15.23 6.08
CA ASP A 58 -15.71 16.24 6.86
C ASP A 58 -15.82 15.84 8.35
N ASN A 59 -15.61 14.55 8.69
CA ASN A 59 -15.66 14.02 10.05
C ASN A 59 -14.80 12.75 10.20
N PHE A 60 -14.52 12.36 11.45
CA PHE A 60 -13.69 11.19 11.78
C PHE A 60 -14.33 9.85 11.46
N LEU A 61 -15.66 9.73 11.51
CA LEU A 61 -16.36 8.47 11.27
C LEU A 61 -16.23 8.04 9.80
N ASP A 62 -16.44 8.97 8.88
CA ASP A 62 -16.26 8.73 7.44
C ASP A 62 -14.79 8.42 7.11
N MET A 63 -13.85 9.12 7.76
CA MET A 63 -12.42 8.87 7.61
C MET A 63 -12.05 7.45 8.05
N ALA A 64 -12.59 6.99 9.18
CA ALA A 64 -12.34 5.66 9.73
C ALA A 64 -13.14 4.53 9.06
N GLY A 65 -13.87 4.82 7.97
CA GLY A 65 -14.69 3.81 7.27
C GLY A 65 -15.83 3.25 8.13
N GLY A 66 -16.38 4.05 9.06
CA GLY A 66 -17.45 3.64 9.95
C GLY A 66 -17.00 2.99 11.27
N ASP A 67 -15.70 2.93 11.57
CA ASP A 67 -15.20 2.42 12.86
C ASP A 67 -15.31 3.49 13.95
N ASN A 68 -16.35 3.38 14.79
CA ASN A 68 -16.63 4.32 15.88
C ASN A 68 -15.51 4.39 16.92
N GLU A 69 -14.79 3.30 17.16
CA GLU A 69 -13.72 3.26 18.16
C GLU A 69 -12.54 4.11 17.69
N ILE A 70 -12.11 3.90 16.44
CA ILE A 70 -11.05 4.69 15.82
C ILE A 70 -11.47 6.16 15.70
N ALA A 71 -12.70 6.42 15.28
CA ALA A 71 -13.20 7.79 15.13
C ALA A 71 -13.18 8.57 16.46
N SER A 72 -13.63 7.95 17.55
CA SER A 72 -13.64 8.58 18.89
C SER A 72 -12.22 8.84 19.40
N GLU A 73 -11.27 7.92 19.19
CA GLU A 73 -9.87 8.12 19.59
C GLU A 73 -9.23 9.25 18.80
N LEU A 74 -9.47 9.33 17.48
CA LEU A 74 -8.97 10.43 16.65
C LEU A 74 -9.55 11.78 17.06
N GLU A 75 -10.85 11.84 17.36
CA GLU A 75 -11.49 13.06 17.85
C GLU A 75 -10.88 13.53 19.17
N GLY A 76 -10.64 12.61 20.12
CA GLY A 76 -9.99 12.93 21.39
C GLY A 76 -8.54 13.41 21.25
N LEU A 77 -7.81 12.92 20.24
CA LEU A 77 -6.40 13.27 20.00
C LEU A 77 -6.21 14.56 19.19
N TYR A 78 -7.04 14.78 18.16
CA TYR A 78 -6.86 15.87 17.19
C TYR A 78 -7.89 16.99 17.32
N GLY A 79 -9.10 16.71 17.80
CA GLY A 79 -10.21 17.67 17.90
C GLY A 79 -10.82 18.12 16.56
N ASP A 80 -10.02 18.17 15.49
CA ASP A 80 -10.44 18.57 14.15
C ASP A 80 -9.85 17.61 13.10
N VAL A 81 -10.70 17.14 12.17
CA VAL A 81 -10.32 16.23 11.07
C VAL A 81 -9.29 16.86 10.14
N ASP A 82 -9.31 18.19 9.95
CA ASP A 82 -8.31 18.90 9.15
C ASP A 82 -6.94 18.97 9.84
N GLY A 83 -6.88 18.64 11.15
CA GLY A 83 -5.65 18.56 11.94
C GLY A 83 -4.95 17.20 11.89
N VAL A 84 -5.59 16.15 11.33
CA VAL A 84 -5.02 14.80 11.32
C VAL A 84 -3.74 14.75 10.48
N GLU A 85 -2.66 14.25 11.08
CA GLU A 85 -1.37 14.10 10.40
C GLU A 85 -1.46 13.12 9.23
N PHE A 86 -0.71 13.39 8.17
CA PHE A 86 -0.68 12.54 6.97
C PHE A 86 -0.44 11.06 7.29
N VAL A 87 0.56 10.76 8.12
CA VAL A 87 0.92 9.37 8.49
C VAL A 87 -0.19 8.67 9.26
N THR A 88 -0.80 9.37 10.22
CA THR A 88 -1.94 8.82 10.96
C THR A 88 -3.10 8.52 10.02
N GLY A 89 -3.43 9.47 9.13
CA GLY A 89 -4.49 9.29 8.17
C GLY A 89 -4.30 8.08 7.25
N LEU A 90 -3.08 7.85 6.76
CA LEU A 90 -2.78 6.66 5.94
C LEU A 90 -2.99 5.32 6.67
N LEU A 91 -2.84 5.29 7.99
CA LEU A 91 -2.96 4.06 8.78
C LEU A 91 -4.40 3.75 9.22
N VAL A 92 -5.22 4.79 9.37
CA VAL A 92 -6.58 4.69 9.94
C VAL A 92 -7.68 4.85 8.90
N GLU A 93 -7.34 5.28 7.67
CA GLU A 93 -8.33 5.45 6.61
C GLU A 93 -9.05 4.13 6.31
N GLY A 94 -10.38 4.20 6.28
CA GLY A 94 -11.24 3.10 5.88
C GLY A 94 -10.91 2.59 4.48
N HIS A 95 -10.96 1.27 4.30
CA HIS A 95 -10.75 0.65 3.00
C HIS A 95 -12.06 0.57 2.22
N LEU A 96 -11.96 0.56 0.89
CA LEU A 96 -13.13 0.24 0.05
C LEU A 96 -13.49 -1.24 0.20
N ASP A 97 -14.75 -1.59 -0.07
CA ASP A 97 -15.21 -2.98 -0.01
C ASP A 97 -14.34 -3.90 -0.88
N GLY A 98 -13.68 -4.87 -0.24
CA GLY A 98 -12.75 -5.80 -0.90
C GLY A 98 -11.39 -5.21 -1.30
N GLY A 99 -11.15 -3.92 -1.01
CA GLY A 99 -9.88 -3.24 -1.26
C GLY A 99 -8.83 -3.57 -0.21
N LEU A 100 -7.62 -3.96 -0.64
CA LEU A 100 -6.47 -4.19 0.25
C LEU A 100 -5.80 -2.90 0.72
N VAL A 101 -6.02 -1.80 0.00
CA VAL A 101 -5.33 -0.52 0.20
C VAL A 101 -6.36 0.59 0.37
N ALA A 102 -6.17 1.47 1.35
CA ALA A 102 -7.02 2.63 1.57
C ALA A 102 -6.97 3.63 0.38
N PRO A 103 -8.07 4.36 0.10
CA PRO A 103 -8.18 5.22 -1.09
C PRO A 103 -7.05 6.25 -1.25
N THR A 104 -6.69 6.97 -0.19
CA THR A 104 -5.65 8.00 -0.28
C THR A 104 -4.28 7.37 -0.53
N LEU A 105 -4.00 6.24 0.13
CA LEU A 105 -2.75 5.52 -0.08
C LEU A 105 -2.64 5.03 -1.53
N ALA A 106 -3.73 4.52 -2.11
CA ALA A 106 -3.76 4.07 -3.51
C ALA A 106 -3.47 5.22 -4.49
N GLU A 107 -4.11 6.38 -4.32
CA GLU A 107 -3.88 7.55 -5.20
C GLU A 107 -2.46 8.11 -5.09
N VAL A 108 -1.99 8.33 -3.85
CA VAL A 108 -0.65 8.88 -3.60
C VAL A 108 0.43 7.93 -4.16
N THR A 109 0.36 6.65 -3.80
CA THR A 109 1.37 5.67 -4.24
C THR A 109 1.26 5.32 -5.72
N GLY A 110 0.04 5.28 -6.27
CA GLY A 110 -0.19 5.05 -7.70
C GLY A 110 0.50 6.11 -8.56
N SER A 111 0.35 7.39 -8.19
CA SER A 111 1.03 8.49 -8.88
C SER A 111 2.56 8.35 -8.84
N PHE A 112 3.10 7.95 -7.68
CA PHE A 112 4.53 7.81 -7.47
C PHE A 112 5.09 6.60 -8.24
N ILE A 113 4.41 5.46 -8.19
CA ILE A 113 4.78 4.24 -8.92
C ILE A 113 4.74 4.52 -10.42
N TYR A 114 3.66 5.11 -10.92
CA TYR A 114 3.54 5.44 -12.34
C TYR A 114 4.67 6.36 -12.80
N LYS A 115 4.92 7.45 -12.07
CA LYS A 115 6.00 8.38 -12.39
C LYS A 115 7.37 7.70 -12.35
N THR A 116 7.61 6.82 -11.39
CA THR A 116 8.88 6.09 -11.25
C THR A 116 9.08 5.06 -12.36
N MET A 117 8.02 4.34 -12.74
CA MET A 117 8.07 3.40 -13.86
C MET A 117 8.35 4.13 -15.18
N MET A 118 7.67 5.25 -15.41
CA MET A 118 7.79 6.00 -16.66
C MET A 118 9.03 6.88 -16.74
N SER A 119 9.63 7.26 -15.62
CA SER A 119 10.88 8.02 -15.60
C SER A 119 12.10 7.17 -15.96
N SER A 120 11.98 5.84 -15.93
CA SER A 120 13.04 4.93 -16.38
C SER A 120 13.29 5.11 -17.89
N PRO A 121 14.54 5.31 -18.34
CA PRO A 121 14.86 5.38 -19.76
C PRO A 121 14.39 4.14 -20.54
N LEU A 122 14.37 2.97 -19.88
CA LEU A 122 13.89 1.70 -20.46
C LEU A 122 12.40 1.74 -20.85
N ALA A 123 11.63 2.68 -20.31
CA ALA A 123 10.25 2.91 -20.71
C ALA A 123 10.13 3.72 -22.02
N SER A 124 11.22 4.33 -22.49
CA SER A 124 11.23 5.14 -23.72
C SER A 124 11.43 4.29 -24.98
N PRO A 125 10.84 4.66 -26.13
CA PRO A 125 11.08 3.98 -27.42
C PRO A 125 12.54 4.07 -27.90
N LEU A 126 13.34 4.99 -27.35
CA LEU A 126 14.75 5.12 -27.69
C LEU A 126 15.57 3.95 -27.12
N TRP A 127 15.30 3.57 -25.88
CA TRP A 127 16.04 2.53 -25.18
C TRP A 127 15.32 1.18 -25.21
N ARG A 128 14.00 1.15 -25.36
CA ARG A 128 13.21 -0.09 -25.50
C ARG A 128 13.37 -0.69 -26.90
N ARG A 129 14.56 -1.17 -27.22
CA ARG A 129 14.92 -1.74 -28.52
C ARG A 129 15.74 -3.02 -28.33
N PRO A 130 15.71 -3.96 -29.29
CA PRO A 130 16.46 -5.22 -29.20
C PRO A 130 17.94 -5.01 -28.91
N SER A 131 18.56 -4.01 -29.54
CA SER A 131 19.99 -3.68 -29.36
C SER A 131 20.37 -3.37 -27.91
N THR A 132 19.45 -2.84 -27.10
CA THR A 132 19.70 -2.53 -25.68
C THR A 132 19.77 -3.79 -24.83
N PHE A 133 19.08 -4.85 -25.23
CA PHE A 133 18.92 -6.08 -24.45
C PHE A 133 19.67 -7.27 -25.04
N GLY A 134 20.64 -7.04 -25.93
CA GLY A 134 21.44 -8.11 -26.52
C GLY A 134 20.74 -8.86 -27.67
N GLY A 135 19.79 -8.22 -28.35
CA GLY A 135 19.05 -8.77 -29.49
C GLY A 135 17.58 -9.05 -29.17
N GLU A 136 16.85 -9.64 -30.12
CA GLU A 136 15.43 -9.97 -29.94
C GLU A 136 15.22 -10.93 -28.77
N SER A 137 16.10 -11.93 -28.61
CA SER A 137 16.00 -12.90 -27.53
C SER A 137 15.97 -12.27 -26.13
N GLY A 138 16.79 -11.26 -25.87
CA GLY A 138 16.79 -10.58 -24.57
C GLY A 138 15.60 -9.63 -24.39
N LEU A 139 15.12 -9.03 -25.47
CA LEU A 139 13.89 -8.23 -25.44
C LEU A 139 12.65 -9.10 -25.20
N ASP A 140 12.61 -10.32 -25.75
CA ASP A 140 11.50 -11.25 -25.57
C ASP A 140 11.42 -11.78 -24.13
N VAL A 141 12.55 -12.02 -23.46
CA VAL A 141 12.58 -12.31 -22.00
C VAL A 141 11.85 -11.23 -21.20
N ILE A 142 12.01 -9.95 -21.56
CA ILE A 142 11.34 -8.83 -20.88
C ILE A 142 9.85 -8.81 -21.18
N LYS A 143 9.45 -9.02 -22.44
CA LYS A 143 8.04 -9.01 -22.86
C LYS A 143 7.25 -10.17 -22.27
N GLU A 144 7.88 -11.35 -22.13
CA GLU A 144 7.26 -12.59 -21.66
C GLU A 144 7.49 -12.83 -20.16
N ALA A 145 8.08 -11.87 -19.46
CA ALA A 145 8.33 -11.97 -18.04
C ALA A 145 7.02 -12.12 -17.26
N THR A 146 6.90 -13.21 -16.51
CA THR A 146 5.82 -13.45 -15.54
C THR A 146 6.42 -13.91 -14.22
N LEU A 147 5.68 -13.74 -13.12
CA LEU A 147 6.12 -14.25 -11.82
C LEU A 147 6.34 -15.78 -11.86
N GLU A 148 5.46 -16.49 -12.57
CA GLU A 148 5.59 -17.94 -12.78
C GLU A 148 6.86 -18.30 -13.55
N ASN A 149 7.13 -17.64 -14.68
CA ASN A 149 8.34 -17.85 -15.46
C ASN A 149 9.60 -17.63 -14.63
N LEU A 150 9.63 -16.55 -13.83
CA LEU A 150 10.75 -16.25 -12.93
C LEU A 150 11.04 -17.42 -11.97
N PHE A 151 10.02 -17.93 -11.27
CA PHE A 151 10.24 -19.02 -10.31
C PHE A 151 10.52 -20.35 -11.00
N CYS A 152 9.74 -20.72 -12.01
CA CYS A 152 9.81 -22.04 -12.63
C CYS A 152 11.10 -22.26 -13.43
N GLN A 153 11.71 -21.19 -13.97
CA GLN A 153 13.03 -21.28 -14.60
C GLN A 153 14.18 -21.39 -13.59
N ASN A 154 13.97 -21.01 -12.32
CA ASN A 154 15.01 -20.96 -11.28
C ASN A 154 14.80 -21.99 -10.15
N MET A 155 13.79 -22.85 -10.25
CA MET A 155 13.48 -23.88 -9.27
C MET A 155 13.55 -25.28 -9.89
N LYS A 156 13.91 -26.29 -9.08
CA LYS A 156 13.92 -27.70 -9.52
C LYS A 156 12.53 -28.26 -9.84
N LYS A 157 11.50 -27.70 -9.20
CA LYS A 157 10.08 -28.04 -9.40
C LYS A 157 9.32 -26.74 -9.55
N CYS A 158 8.33 -26.71 -10.42
CA CYS A 158 7.46 -25.57 -10.67
C CYS A 158 6.11 -25.81 -9.99
N PRO A 159 5.90 -25.35 -8.74
CA PRO A 159 4.58 -25.39 -8.11
C PRO A 159 3.67 -24.30 -8.70
N LYS A 160 2.39 -24.31 -8.33
CA LYS A 160 1.47 -23.21 -8.69
C LYS A 160 1.95 -21.90 -8.05
N ILE A 161 2.26 -20.91 -8.88
CA ILE A 161 2.66 -19.56 -8.45
C ILE A 161 1.48 -18.60 -8.69
N SER A 162 1.06 -17.86 -7.67
CA SER A 162 -0.06 -16.92 -7.76
C SER A 162 0.07 -15.78 -6.75
N PHE A 163 -0.52 -14.63 -7.06
CA PHE A 163 -0.75 -13.53 -6.10
C PHE A 163 -1.98 -13.75 -5.21
N THR A 164 -2.73 -14.84 -5.43
CA THR A 164 -3.92 -15.20 -4.66
C THR A 164 -3.73 -16.52 -3.93
N VAL A 165 -4.31 -16.62 -2.74
CA VAL A 165 -4.38 -17.87 -1.98
C VAL A 165 -5.29 -18.86 -2.74
N PRO A 166 -4.93 -20.16 -2.81
CA PRO A 166 -5.83 -21.18 -3.37
C PRO A 166 -7.17 -21.20 -2.64
N ALA A 167 -8.28 -21.36 -3.37
CA ALA A 167 -9.57 -21.58 -2.74
C ALA A 167 -9.50 -22.83 -1.85
N SER A 168 -9.89 -22.70 -0.59
CA SER A 168 -10.07 -23.82 0.33
C SER A 168 -11.19 -24.71 -0.21
N GLY A 169 -10.86 -25.96 -0.52
CA GLY A 169 -11.83 -27.00 -0.87
C GLY A 169 -12.63 -27.49 0.33
#